data_AF-A0A520Z1A8-F1
#
_entry.id   AF-A0A520Z1A8-F1
#
_cell.length_a   1.000
_cell.length_b   1.000
_cell.length_c   1.000
_cell.angle_alpha   90.00
_cell.angle_beta   90.00
_cell.angle_gamma   90.00
#
_symmetry.space_group_name_H-M   'P 1'
#
loop_
_entity.id
_entity.type
_entity.pdbx_description
1 polymer ?
#
loop_
_entity_poly.entity_id
_entity_poly.type
_entity_poly.pdbx_seq_one_letter_code
_entity_poly.pdbx_strand_id
1 'polypeptide(L)'
;MILVNVGDANRRAIAKGLNAILQEDPRTVGVDIIFKDRKDDVQADSLLASLLVNDSVVTSFNIVEDIEEHNHPYFGNNENAGYVNFNFDEDVTVIREFIGHDTRGNQERLSFANQITKHALKEKWQSLNYNEKLRKSQVIKFQGAYDAFIHMDLDDIKESSNPVFKDKIVILGYLGSPAGNKDDILDKYFTPLNQYSTGRSDADMFGTTIHANIINMLITKDFMLKISNFWLAVITFLVMFFSTMFYMKINRKYKVSYRTRKRIYQFITCVFVLLFSFWLFRLDVVLKPSLIIVGIILAGSYFKYYKHLTRYLKTKSNRKWKTYLK
;
A
#
# COMPACT_ATOMS: atom_id res chain seq x y z
N MET A 1 5.47 3.05 18.92
CA MET A 1 6.27 3.61 17.82
C MET A 1 6.27 5.11 18.02
N ILE A 2 7.40 5.77 17.75
CA ILE A 2 7.57 7.21 17.92
C ILE A 2 8.13 7.76 16.60
N LEU A 3 7.55 8.84 16.09
CA LEU A 3 8.07 9.56 14.95
C LEU A 3 8.87 10.77 15.42
N VAL A 4 10.04 10.97 14.85
CA VAL A 4 10.91 12.11 15.16
C VAL A 4 11.03 12.93 13.89
N ASN A 5 10.44 14.12 13.91
CA ASN A 5 10.51 15.04 12.79
C ASN A 5 11.88 15.68 12.73
N VAL A 6 12.58 15.51 11.61
CA VAL A 6 13.87 16.17 11.39
C VAL A 6 13.74 17.58 10.81
N GLY A 7 12.58 17.95 10.23
CA GLY A 7 12.38 19.26 9.62
C GLY A 7 13.57 19.69 8.74
N ASP A 8 14.06 20.90 8.97
CA ASP A 8 15.24 21.46 8.27
C ASP A 8 16.56 21.25 9.05
N ALA A 9 16.60 20.27 9.96
CA ALA A 9 17.74 20.04 10.83
C ALA A 9 19.03 19.78 10.04
N ASN A 10 20.10 20.42 10.48
CA ASN A 10 21.42 20.18 9.92
C ASN A 10 22.00 18.83 10.37
N ARG A 11 23.07 18.41 9.71
CA ARG A 11 23.75 17.14 9.96
C ARG A 11 24.13 16.92 11.42
N ARG A 12 24.58 17.98 12.09
CA ARG A 12 25.00 17.96 13.50
C ARG A 12 23.82 17.75 14.45
N ALA A 13 22.69 18.41 14.18
CA ALA A 13 21.47 18.22 14.95
C ALA A 13 20.95 16.78 14.82
N ILE A 14 20.90 16.25 13.58
CA ILE A 14 20.52 14.85 13.32
C ILE A 14 21.42 13.88 14.09
N ALA A 15 22.74 14.07 14.02
CA ALA A 15 23.70 13.23 14.73
C ALA A 15 23.51 13.28 16.26
N LYS A 16 23.29 14.47 16.83
CA LYS A 16 23.04 14.63 18.27
C LYS A 16 21.72 13.98 18.71
N GLY A 17 20.64 14.21 17.98
CA GLY A 17 19.35 13.61 18.28
C GLY A 17 19.39 12.09 18.16
N LEU A 18 20.01 11.56 17.09
CA LEU A 18 20.20 10.11 16.94
C LEU A 18 21.03 9.52 18.08
N ASN A 19 22.10 10.20 18.51
CA ASN A 19 22.89 9.77 19.66
C ASN A 19 22.05 9.71 20.96
N ALA A 20 21.27 10.75 21.23
CA ALA A 20 20.39 10.77 22.41
C ALA A 20 19.34 9.65 22.38
N ILE A 21 18.76 9.37 21.20
CA ILE A 21 17.81 8.26 21.02
C ILE A 21 18.50 6.92 21.28
N LEU A 22 19.69 6.70 20.73
CA LEU A 22 20.44 5.44 20.86
C LEU A 22 20.91 5.18 22.31
N GLN A 23 21.21 6.23 23.08
CA GLN A 23 21.58 6.10 24.50
C GLN A 23 20.46 5.49 25.37
N GLU A 24 19.20 5.57 24.93
CA GLU A 24 18.06 5.02 25.67
C GLU A 24 17.73 3.56 25.32
N ASP A 25 18.55 2.90 24.50
CA ASP A 25 18.35 1.51 24.05
C ASP A 25 16.98 1.27 23.37
N PRO A 26 16.74 1.93 22.23
CA PRO A 26 15.52 1.72 21.45
C PRO A 26 15.53 0.33 20.83
N ARG A 27 14.34 -0.23 20.60
CA ARG A 27 14.21 -1.54 19.95
C ARG A 27 14.76 -1.50 18.53
N THR A 28 14.47 -0.44 17.79
CA THR A 28 14.92 -0.20 16.41
C THR A 28 14.76 1.27 16.08
N VAL A 29 15.69 1.81 15.32
CA VAL A 29 15.67 3.18 14.82
C VAL A 29 15.72 3.14 13.29
N GLY A 30 14.63 3.56 12.64
CA GLY A 30 14.61 3.79 11.20
C GLY A 30 15.08 5.21 10.89
N VAL A 31 16.02 5.36 9.96
CA VAL A 31 16.46 6.66 9.44
C VAL A 31 16.02 6.82 7.99
N ASP A 32 14.94 7.56 7.79
CA ASP A 32 14.30 7.87 6.51
C ASP A 32 14.93 9.12 5.88
N ILE A 33 16.26 9.08 5.73
CA ILE A 33 17.09 10.17 5.21
C ILE A 33 18.26 9.55 4.44
N ILE A 34 18.45 9.99 3.20
CA ILE A 34 19.56 9.54 2.35
C ILE A 34 20.66 10.62 2.34
N PHE A 35 21.78 10.31 2.97
CA PHE A 35 22.97 11.13 3.05
C PHE A 35 23.87 10.93 1.82
N LYS A 36 23.47 11.46 0.66
CA LYS A 36 24.16 11.30 -0.63
C LYS A 36 25.60 11.82 -0.65
N ASP A 37 25.84 12.92 0.06
CA ASP A 37 27.14 13.60 0.09
C ASP A 37 27.61 13.86 1.52
N ARG A 38 28.93 13.98 1.63
CA ARG A 38 29.62 14.56 2.79
C ARG A 38 29.40 16.06 2.84
N LYS A 39 29.39 16.64 4.03
CA LYS A 39 29.28 18.08 4.27
C LYS A 39 30.59 18.63 4.83
N ASP A 40 30.74 19.96 4.79
CA ASP A 40 31.95 20.65 5.28
C ASP A 40 32.17 20.44 6.79
N ASP A 41 31.10 20.15 7.53
CA ASP A 41 31.16 19.81 8.95
C ASP A 41 31.64 18.36 9.15
N VAL A 42 32.96 18.17 9.01
CA VAL A 42 33.63 16.86 9.11
C VAL A 42 33.34 16.16 10.45
N GLN A 43 33.21 16.91 11.54
CA GLN A 43 32.93 16.34 12.86
C GLN A 43 31.51 15.78 12.93
N ALA A 44 30.53 16.51 12.39
CA ALA A 44 29.15 16.02 12.34
C ALA A 44 29.01 14.78 11.45
N ASP A 45 29.69 14.76 10.29
CA ASP A 45 29.72 13.59 9.42
C ASP A 45 30.37 12.38 10.10
N SER A 46 31.50 12.59 10.78
CA SER A 46 32.20 11.50 11.49
C SER A 46 31.34 10.92 12.61
N LEU A 47 30.70 11.78 13.41
CA LEU A 47 29.78 11.35 14.46
C LEU A 47 28.62 10.58 13.86
N LEU A 48 27.95 11.14 12.85
CA LEU A 48 26.81 10.47 12.21
C LEU A 48 27.18 9.11 11.63
N ALA A 49 28.31 9.01 10.90
CA ALA A 49 28.79 7.75 10.35
C ALA A 49 28.98 6.69 11.46
N SER A 50 29.52 7.08 12.61
CA SER A 50 29.68 6.16 13.75
C SER A 50 28.34 5.67 14.34
N LEU A 51 27.30 6.50 14.29
CA LEU A 51 25.96 6.19 14.81
C LEU A 51 25.14 5.33 13.85
N LEU A 52 25.26 5.56 12.54
CA LEU A 52 24.52 4.82 11.51
C LEU A 52 24.95 3.36 11.37
N VAL A 53 26.16 3.01 11.82
CA VAL A 53 26.67 1.63 11.84
C VAL A 53 26.13 0.82 13.02
N ASN A 54 25.42 1.45 13.97
CA ASN A 54 24.85 0.77 15.13
C ASN A 54 23.81 -0.30 14.71
N ASP A 55 23.85 -1.47 15.34
CA ASP A 55 22.96 -2.60 15.03
C ASP A 55 21.46 -2.25 15.14
N SER A 56 21.10 -1.34 16.04
CA SER A 56 19.71 -0.90 16.22
C SER A 56 19.22 0.03 15.10
N VAL A 57 20.10 0.48 14.20
CA VAL A 57 19.78 1.44 13.14
C VAL A 57 19.52 0.71 11.81
N VAL A 58 18.41 1.09 11.18
CA VAL A 58 18.01 0.69 9.83
C VAL A 58 18.01 1.93 8.96
N THR A 59 18.82 1.94 7.91
CA THR A 59 18.94 3.06 6.98
C THR A 59 18.01 2.91 5.78
N SER A 60 17.83 3.99 5.04
CA SER A 60 17.01 4.05 3.82
C SER A 60 17.87 4.15 2.56
N PHE A 61 17.31 3.70 1.44
CA PHE A 61 17.82 3.97 0.09
C PHE A 61 16.66 4.15 -0.89
N ASN A 62 16.92 4.78 -2.03
CA ASN A 62 15.94 4.92 -3.12
C ASN A 62 16.25 3.93 -4.24
N ILE A 63 15.22 3.54 -4.97
CA ILE A 63 15.34 2.83 -6.25
C ILE A 63 14.78 3.76 -7.33
N VAL A 64 15.64 4.20 -8.24
CA VAL A 64 15.29 5.10 -9.35
C VAL A 64 15.75 4.43 -10.64
N GLU A 65 14.82 4.12 -11.56
CA GLU A 65 15.14 3.45 -12.83
C GLU A 65 16.03 2.19 -12.66
N ASP A 66 15.70 1.35 -11.67
CA ASP A 66 16.45 0.15 -11.27
C ASP A 66 17.87 0.40 -10.71
N ILE A 67 18.22 1.66 -10.43
CA ILE A 67 19.47 2.06 -9.76
C ILE A 67 19.18 2.31 -8.27
N GLU A 68 19.94 1.66 -7.40
CA GLU A 68 19.85 1.86 -5.95
C GLU A 68 20.69 3.09 -5.52
N GLU A 69 20.04 4.14 -5.06
CA GLU A 69 20.67 5.32 -4.47
C GLU A 69 20.77 5.15 -2.95
N HIS A 70 21.93 4.71 -2.49
CA HIS A 70 22.24 4.54 -1.07
C HIS A 70 22.86 5.81 -0.45
N ASN A 71 23.06 5.75 0.87
CA ASN A 71 23.95 6.68 1.56
C ASN A 71 25.35 6.66 0.95
N HIS A 72 26.07 7.79 1.05
CA HIS A 72 27.48 7.85 0.71
C HIS A 72 28.24 6.76 1.51
N PRO A 73 29.20 6.02 0.90
CA PRO A 73 29.91 4.91 1.56
C PRO A 73 30.60 5.25 2.89
N TYR A 74 30.83 6.55 3.13
CA TYR A 74 31.37 7.07 4.39
C TYR A 74 30.42 6.85 5.59
N PHE A 75 29.11 6.79 5.36
CA PHE A 75 28.08 6.65 6.39
C PHE A 75 27.75 5.19 6.76
N GLY A 76 28.62 4.24 6.36
CA GLY A 76 28.51 2.84 6.76
C GLY A 76 27.99 1.92 5.68
N ASN A 77 27.71 0.67 6.08
CA ASN A 77 27.40 -0.43 5.17
C ASN A 77 25.88 -0.59 4.97
N ASN A 78 25.44 -0.81 3.74
CA ASN A 78 24.03 -0.80 3.33
C ASN A 78 23.29 -2.12 3.60
N GLU A 79 23.89 -3.05 4.36
CA GLU A 79 23.33 -4.38 4.59
C GLU A 79 22.00 -4.35 5.35
N ASN A 80 21.84 -3.37 6.26
CA ASN A 80 20.62 -3.15 7.01
C ASN A 80 19.74 -2.05 6.40
N ALA A 81 19.95 -1.68 5.14
CA ALA A 81 19.15 -0.66 4.47
C ALA A 81 17.87 -1.25 3.85
N GLY A 82 16.81 -0.45 3.78
CA GLY A 82 15.58 -0.80 3.08
C GLY A 82 15.10 0.30 2.14
N TYR A 83 14.43 -0.06 1.05
CA TYR A 83 13.99 0.93 0.06
C TYR A 83 12.77 1.71 0.55
N VAL A 84 12.74 3.02 0.32
CA VAL A 84 11.63 3.87 0.79
C VAL A 84 10.52 4.05 -0.23
N ASN A 85 10.77 3.72 -1.51
CA ASN A 85 9.78 3.81 -2.57
C ASN A 85 8.50 3.02 -2.23
N PHE A 86 7.34 3.70 -2.25
CA PHE A 86 6.04 3.05 -2.06
C PHE A 86 5.48 2.44 -3.33
N ASN A 87 5.82 3.02 -4.47
CA ASN A 87 5.27 2.67 -5.75
C ASN A 87 6.34 2.75 -6.83
N PHE A 88 6.31 1.76 -7.71
CA PHE A 88 7.21 1.64 -8.85
C PHE A 88 6.51 1.86 -10.19
N ASP A 89 5.19 2.04 -10.15
CA ASP A 89 4.36 2.35 -11.30
C ASP A 89 4.07 3.86 -11.29
N GLU A 90 4.69 4.60 -12.20
CA GLU A 90 4.55 6.07 -12.29
C GLU A 90 3.09 6.52 -12.51
N ASP A 91 2.22 5.65 -13.02
CA ASP A 91 0.81 5.96 -13.27
C ASP A 91 -0.05 5.97 -11.98
N VAL A 92 0.45 5.39 -10.89
CA VAL A 92 -0.30 5.28 -9.63
C VAL A 92 0.05 6.45 -8.70
N THR A 93 -0.82 7.45 -8.71
CA THR A 93 -0.68 8.68 -7.93
C THR A 93 -0.98 8.50 -6.44
N VAL A 94 -1.82 7.51 -6.09
CA VAL A 94 -2.31 7.32 -4.72
C VAL A 94 -1.80 6.01 -4.13
N ILE A 95 -1.10 6.12 -3.00
CA ILE A 95 -0.49 5.00 -2.29
C ILE A 95 -1.56 4.22 -1.52
N ARG A 96 -1.87 3.01 -2.00
CA ARG A 96 -2.90 2.13 -1.39
C ARG A 96 -2.37 0.76 -1.03
N GLU A 97 -1.44 0.27 -1.84
CA GLU A 97 -0.80 -1.01 -1.66
C GLU A 97 0.71 -0.75 -1.59
N PHE A 98 1.45 -1.59 -0.87
CA PHE A 98 2.91 -1.60 -0.90
C PHE A 98 3.40 -2.99 -1.26
N ILE A 99 4.60 -3.05 -1.82
CA ILE A 99 5.33 -4.29 -2.04
C ILE A 99 6.39 -4.35 -0.93
N GLY A 100 6.50 -5.49 -0.25
CA GLY A 100 7.44 -5.64 0.86
C GLY A 100 8.82 -6.14 0.42
N HIS A 101 8.85 -6.86 -0.71
CA HIS A 101 10.05 -7.45 -1.29
C HIS A 101 10.14 -7.02 -2.74
N ASP A 102 11.19 -6.28 -3.06
CA ASP A 102 11.52 -6.02 -4.45
C ASP A 102 12.41 -7.14 -5.00
N THR A 103 11.98 -7.70 -6.13
CA THR A 103 12.66 -8.79 -6.83
C THR A 103 13.10 -8.39 -8.24
N ARG A 104 13.11 -7.10 -8.57
CA ARG A 104 13.43 -6.60 -9.92
C ARG A 104 14.93 -6.60 -10.25
N GLY A 105 15.77 -7.17 -9.39
CA GLY A 105 17.20 -7.39 -9.65
C GLY A 105 17.68 -8.79 -9.23
N ASN A 106 19.01 -8.98 -9.25
CA ASN A 106 19.64 -10.25 -8.84
C ASN A 106 19.54 -10.54 -7.33
N GLN A 107 19.16 -9.55 -6.52
CA GLN A 107 19.05 -9.70 -5.08
C GLN A 107 17.68 -9.20 -4.59
N GLU A 108 17.10 -9.95 -3.65
CA GLU A 108 15.86 -9.60 -2.99
C GLU A 108 16.11 -8.46 -2.00
N ARG A 109 15.39 -7.34 -2.18
CA ARG A 109 15.48 -6.16 -1.30
C ARG A 109 14.21 -6.01 -0.49
N LEU A 110 14.37 -5.65 0.78
CA LEU A 110 13.23 -5.35 1.66
C LEU A 110 12.90 -3.86 1.60
N SER A 111 11.60 -3.56 1.67
CA SER A 111 11.18 -2.18 1.90
C SER A 111 11.68 -1.70 3.26
N PHE A 112 11.86 -0.40 3.41
CA PHE A 112 12.31 0.23 4.64
C PHE A 112 11.44 -0.16 5.84
N ALA A 113 10.11 -0.12 5.66
CA ALA A 113 9.15 -0.57 6.67
C ALA A 113 9.33 -2.05 7.03
N ASN A 114 9.60 -2.92 6.05
CA ASN A 114 9.85 -4.34 6.29
C ASN A 114 11.18 -4.56 7.01
N GLN A 115 12.23 -3.84 6.65
CA GLN A 115 13.56 -3.95 7.27
C GLN A 115 13.51 -3.54 8.74
N ILE A 116 12.85 -2.41 9.05
CA ILE A 116 12.59 -1.98 10.44
C ILE A 116 11.81 -3.05 11.20
N THR A 117 10.74 -3.56 10.60
CA THR A 117 9.88 -4.55 11.26
C THR A 117 10.61 -5.89 11.49
N LYS A 118 11.39 -6.34 10.52
CA LYS A 118 12.23 -7.54 10.60
C LYS A 118 13.24 -7.41 11.74
N HIS A 119 13.92 -6.26 11.82
CA HIS A 119 14.84 -5.97 12.90
C HIS A 119 14.14 -5.94 14.27
N ALA A 120 12.99 -5.26 14.36
CA ALA A 120 12.23 -5.14 15.61
C ALA A 120 11.62 -6.46 16.11
N LEU A 121 11.20 -7.35 15.20
CA LEU A 121 10.57 -8.62 15.53
C LEU A 121 11.56 -9.78 15.72
N LYS A 122 12.78 -9.66 15.20
CA LYS A 122 13.83 -10.70 15.24
C LYS A 122 13.26 -12.07 14.81
N GLU A 123 13.35 -13.09 15.65
CA GLU A 123 12.87 -14.45 15.36
C GLU A 123 11.37 -14.51 15.03
N LYS A 124 10.54 -13.60 15.58
CA LYS A 124 9.10 -13.55 15.30
C LYS A 124 8.80 -13.24 13.84
N TRP A 125 9.73 -12.60 13.11
CA TRP A 125 9.57 -12.35 11.68
C TRP A 125 9.42 -13.66 10.89
N GLN A 126 10.26 -14.65 11.19
CA GLN A 126 10.27 -15.94 10.51
C GLN A 126 9.02 -16.75 10.87
N SER A 127 8.61 -16.76 12.15
CA SER A 127 7.42 -17.50 12.59
C SER A 127 6.11 -16.97 11.98
N LEU A 128 6.07 -15.70 11.58
CA LEU A 128 4.91 -15.09 10.90
C LEU A 128 4.88 -15.35 9.38
N ASN A 129 5.94 -15.96 8.85
CA ASN A 129 6.16 -16.22 7.43
C ASN A 129 6.07 -14.96 6.56
N TYR A 130 6.64 -13.85 7.03
CA TYR A 130 6.60 -12.59 6.30
C TYR A 130 7.43 -12.59 5.02
N ASN A 131 8.50 -13.39 4.96
CA ASN A 131 9.29 -13.57 3.75
C ASN A 131 8.43 -14.00 2.54
N GLU A 132 7.47 -14.89 2.73
CA GLU A 132 6.60 -15.33 1.62
C GLU A 132 5.35 -14.45 1.48
N LYS A 133 4.75 -14.02 2.61
CA LYS A 133 3.52 -13.21 2.57
C LYS A 133 3.73 -11.85 1.91
N LEU A 134 4.85 -11.19 2.18
CA LEU A 134 5.12 -9.81 1.76
C LEU A 134 5.78 -9.71 0.37
N ARG A 135 6.01 -10.84 -0.31
CA ARG A 135 6.36 -10.88 -1.74
C ARG A 135 5.21 -10.43 -2.65
N LYS A 136 3.97 -10.58 -2.19
CA LYS A 136 2.80 -10.08 -2.89
C LYS A 136 2.44 -8.71 -2.36
N SER A 137 2.00 -7.83 -3.25
CA SER A 137 1.48 -6.51 -2.88
C SER A 137 0.34 -6.62 -1.86
N GLN A 138 0.50 -5.89 -0.75
CA GLN A 138 -0.44 -5.84 0.37
C GLN A 138 -1.13 -4.49 0.41
N VAL A 139 -2.43 -4.47 0.70
CA VAL A 139 -3.16 -3.22 0.90
C VAL A 139 -2.80 -2.64 2.27
N ILE A 140 -2.42 -1.37 2.32
CA ILE A 140 -2.02 -0.69 3.54
C ILE A 140 -3.27 -0.36 4.35
N LYS A 141 -3.33 -0.84 5.60
CA LYS A 141 -4.35 -0.43 6.56
C LYS A 141 -3.87 0.80 7.31
N PHE A 142 -4.28 1.98 6.83
CA PHE A 142 -3.93 3.25 7.46
C PHE A 142 -4.68 3.40 8.79
N GLN A 143 -3.94 3.57 9.87
CA GLN A 143 -4.45 3.95 11.18
C GLN A 143 -4.76 5.45 11.25
N GLY A 144 -3.97 6.28 10.55
CA GLY A 144 -4.17 7.73 10.50
C GLY A 144 -2.97 8.46 9.91
N ALA A 145 -2.99 9.79 10.02
CA ALA A 145 -1.86 10.65 9.68
C ALA A 145 -0.84 10.70 10.84
N TYR A 146 0.08 11.67 10.82
CA TYR A 146 1.17 11.76 11.80
C TYR A 146 0.66 11.91 13.25
N ASP A 147 -0.51 12.52 13.43
CA ASP A 147 -1.19 12.75 14.70
C ASP A 147 -1.75 11.47 15.35
N ALA A 148 -1.92 10.40 14.57
CA ALA A 148 -2.27 9.07 15.09
C ALA A 148 -1.10 8.36 15.78
N PHE A 149 0.12 8.91 15.66
CA PHE A 149 1.33 8.39 16.27
C PHE A 149 1.91 9.41 17.26
N ILE A 150 2.58 8.90 18.30
CA ILE A 150 3.41 9.77 19.15
C ILE A 150 4.50 10.35 18.27
N HIS A 151 4.58 11.68 18.20
CA HIS A 151 5.57 12.40 17.42
C HIS A 151 6.19 13.53 18.24
N MET A 152 7.41 13.91 17.87
CA MET A 152 8.12 15.05 18.45
C MET A 152 9.12 15.62 17.44
N ASP A 153 9.46 16.90 17.60
CA ASP A 153 10.52 17.53 16.81
C ASP A 153 11.90 17.15 17.36
N LEU A 154 12.89 17.05 16.47
CA LEU A 154 14.26 16.70 16.83
C LEU A 154 14.86 17.66 17.89
N ASP A 155 14.50 18.94 17.83
CA ASP A 155 15.00 19.98 18.74
C ASP A 155 14.47 19.81 20.18
N ASP A 156 13.35 19.10 20.35
CA ASP A 156 12.79 18.77 21.66
C ASP A 156 13.48 17.57 22.32
N ILE A 157 14.27 16.82 21.55
CA ILE A 157 15.04 15.69 22.07
C ILE A 157 16.25 16.22 22.82
N LYS A 158 16.13 16.25 24.14
CA LYS A 158 17.22 16.53 25.06
C LYS A 158 17.66 15.23 25.73
N GLU A 159 18.91 15.19 26.19
CA GLU A 159 19.35 14.17 27.14
C GLU A 159 18.45 14.26 28.39
N SER A 160 17.43 13.40 28.44
CA SER A 160 16.36 13.44 29.42
C SER A 160 16.61 12.35 30.46
N SER A 161 16.21 12.61 31.70
CA SER A 161 16.34 11.62 32.79
C SER A 161 15.36 10.44 32.65
N ASN A 162 14.32 10.56 31.81
CA ASN A 162 13.31 9.53 31.60
C ASN A 162 13.48 8.90 30.22
N PRO A 163 13.66 7.57 30.13
CA PRO A 163 13.93 6.92 28.85
C PRO A 163 12.64 6.73 28.03
N VAL A 164 12.29 7.71 27.21
CA VAL A 164 11.09 7.75 26.35
C VAL A 164 11.19 6.76 25.18
N PHE A 165 12.40 6.57 24.63
CA PHE A 165 12.69 5.77 23.45
C PHE A 165 12.99 4.31 23.75
N LYS A 166 13.22 3.95 25.02
CA LYS A 166 13.53 2.58 25.44
C LYS A 166 12.50 1.57 24.96
N ASP A 167 12.98 0.49 24.34
CA ASP A 167 12.17 -0.59 23.76
C ASP A 167 11.15 -0.14 22.70
N LYS A 168 11.25 1.10 22.20
CA LYS A 168 10.37 1.63 21.15
C LYS A 168 11.00 1.45 19.77
N ILE A 169 10.13 1.41 18.77
CA ILE A 169 10.53 1.63 17.38
C ILE A 169 10.44 3.13 17.14
N VAL A 170 11.54 3.73 16.72
CA VAL A 170 11.67 5.16 16.44
C VAL A 170 11.91 5.32 14.95
N ILE A 171 11.26 6.29 14.32
CA ILE A 171 11.47 6.60 12.90
C ILE A 171 11.85 8.07 12.81
N LEU A 172 13.08 8.36 12.40
CA LEU A 172 13.55 9.69 12.09
C LEU A 172 13.28 9.96 10.62
N GLY A 173 12.53 11.00 10.32
CA GLY A 173 12.17 11.36 8.95
C GLY A 173 11.48 12.71 8.88
N TYR A 174 11.14 13.13 7.67
CA TYR A 174 10.54 14.45 7.44
C TYR A 174 9.03 14.40 7.68
N LEU A 175 8.53 15.24 8.58
CA LEU A 175 7.10 15.43 8.85
C LEU A 175 6.66 16.88 8.60
N GLY A 176 7.46 17.65 7.86
CA GLY A 176 7.24 19.06 7.58
C GLY A 176 7.97 20.01 8.53
N SER A 177 8.06 21.27 8.13
CA SER A 177 8.65 22.35 8.94
C SER A 177 7.62 23.47 9.16
N PRO A 178 6.95 23.58 10.33
CA PRO A 178 6.96 22.66 11.49
C PRO A 178 6.22 21.32 11.23
N ALA A 179 6.29 20.38 12.17
CA ALA A 179 5.62 19.08 12.03
C ALA A 179 4.13 19.22 11.69
N GLY A 180 3.68 18.53 10.65
CA GLY A 180 2.30 18.56 10.17
C GLY A 180 1.94 19.78 9.31
N ASN A 181 2.91 20.58 8.87
CA ASN A 181 2.66 21.72 8.01
C ASN A 181 1.90 21.29 6.74
N LYS A 182 0.72 21.87 6.53
CA LYS A 182 -0.17 21.53 5.40
C LYS A 182 0.34 22.07 4.08
N ASP A 183 1.00 23.22 4.10
CA ASP A 183 1.49 23.91 2.91
C ASP A 183 2.81 23.32 2.39
N ASP A 184 3.40 22.41 3.18
CA ASP A 184 4.58 21.65 2.80
C ASP A 184 4.24 20.64 1.69
N ILE A 185 5.07 20.56 0.67
CA ILE A 185 4.90 19.60 -0.44
C ILE A 185 5.98 18.53 -0.43
N LEU A 186 7.03 18.69 0.38
CA LEU A 186 8.17 17.80 0.38
C LEU A 186 7.77 16.45 0.99
N ASP A 187 8.15 15.39 0.28
CA ASP A 187 7.92 14.00 0.65
C ASP A 187 6.45 13.66 1.00
N LYS A 188 5.49 14.38 0.39
CA LYS A 188 4.07 14.05 0.54
C LYS A 188 3.56 13.20 -0.61
N TYR A 189 2.71 12.24 -0.25
CA TYR A 189 2.03 11.36 -1.19
C TYR A 189 0.51 11.43 -0.99
N PHE A 190 -0.22 11.12 -2.06
CA PHE A 190 -1.66 10.97 -1.97
C PHE A 190 -2.02 9.63 -1.32
N THR A 191 -2.93 9.64 -0.35
CA THR A 191 -3.44 8.43 0.30
C THR A 191 -4.97 8.35 0.27
N PRO A 192 -5.57 7.19 0.55
CA PRO A 192 -7.02 7.07 0.72
C PRO A 192 -7.61 7.92 1.86
N LEU A 193 -6.78 8.42 2.78
CA LEU A 193 -7.23 9.28 3.89
C LEU A 193 -7.33 10.76 3.49
N ASN A 194 -6.94 11.11 2.26
CA ASN A 194 -7.07 12.47 1.76
C ASN A 194 -8.53 12.93 1.84
N GLN A 195 -8.77 14.05 2.51
CA GLN A 195 -10.10 14.65 2.65
C GLN A 195 -10.68 15.03 1.28
N TYR A 196 -9.81 15.37 0.32
CA TYR A 196 -10.19 15.78 -1.02
C TYR A 196 -9.74 14.71 -2.03
N SER A 197 -10.69 13.86 -2.44
CA SER A 197 -10.45 12.77 -3.40
C SER A 197 -10.59 13.17 -4.87
N THR A 198 -10.95 14.43 -5.16
CA THR A 198 -11.19 14.92 -6.53
C THR A 198 -10.61 16.32 -6.75
N GLY A 199 -9.87 16.52 -7.85
CA GLY A 199 -9.37 17.83 -8.28
C GLY A 199 -7.86 17.99 -8.14
N ARG A 200 -7.39 19.24 -8.11
CA ARG A 200 -6.01 19.64 -7.75
C ARG A 200 -5.86 19.66 -6.22
N SER A 201 -6.16 18.55 -5.56
CA SER A 201 -5.84 18.44 -4.13
C SER A 201 -4.34 18.27 -3.96
N ASP A 202 -3.82 18.76 -2.85
CA ASP A 202 -2.42 18.51 -2.48
C ASP A 202 -2.29 17.13 -1.85
N ALA A 203 -1.09 16.58 -1.92
CA ALA A 203 -0.75 15.34 -1.26
C ALA A 203 -0.93 15.48 0.27
N ASP A 204 -1.43 14.43 0.93
CA ASP A 204 -1.96 14.51 2.29
C ASP A 204 -1.08 13.88 3.37
N MET A 205 -0.12 13.02 3.02
CA MET A 205 0.65 12.26 4.01
C MET A 205 2.14 12.20 3.68
N PHE A 206 2.99 12.46 4.68
CA PHE A 206 4.44 12.32 4.57
C PHE A 206 4.86 10.85 4.42
N GLY A 207 5.91 10.57 3.65
CA GLY A 207 6.45 9.23 3.44
C GLY A 207 6.76 8.51 4.74
N THR A 208 7.41 9.20 5.67
CA THR A 208 7.70 8.70 7.03
C THR A 208 6.43 8.22 7.76
N THR A 209 5.29 8.91 7.58
CA THR A 209 4.00 8.51 8.18
C THR A 209 3.40 7.30 7.48
N ILE A 210 3.60 7.14 6.17
CA ILE A 210 3.17 5.94 5.44
C ILE A 210 3.97 4.72 5.91
N HIS A 211 5.29 4.85 6.07
CA HIS A 211 6.13 3.81 6.66
C HIS A 211 5.66 3.43 8.06
N ALA A 212 5.31 4.41 8.91
CA ALA A 212 4.75 4.18 10.23
C ALA A 212 3.47 3.33 10.17
N ASN A 213 2.52 3.67 9.29
CA ASN A 213 1.30 2.89 9.10
C ASN A 213 1.59 1.45 8.68
N ILE A 214 2.52 1.24 7.74
CA ILE A 214 2.92 -0.10 7.29
C ILE A 214 3.54 -0.89 8.47
N ILE A 215 4.49 -0.30 9.20
CA ILE A 215 5.14 -0.95 10.35
C ILE A 215 4.11 -1.34 11.41
N ASN A 216 3.19 -0.43 11.73
CA ASN A 216 2.12 -0.71 12.69
C ASN A 216 1.22 -1.86 12.24
N MET A 217 0.82 -1.87 10.96
CA MET A 217 0.05 -2.96 10.36
C MET A 217 0.77 -4.31 10.49
N LEU A 218 2.08 -4.34 10.23
CA LEU A 218 2.89 -5.56 10.34
C LEU A 218 3.04 -6.03 11.80
N ILE A 219 3.31 -5.12 12.74
CA ILE A 219 3.50 -5.47 14.15
C ILE A 219 2.20 -5.97 14.79
N THR A 220 1.09 -5.31 14.51
CA THR A 220 -0.24 -5.68 15.02
C THR A 220 -0.85 -6.86 14.28
N LYS A 221 -0.28 -7.25 13.12
CA LYS A 221 -0.76 -8.31 12.23
C LYS A 221 -2.15 -8.02 11.66
N ASP A 222 -2.48 -6.74 11.51
CA ASP A 222 -3.79 -6.28 11.08
C ASP A 222 -3.85 -6.08 9.56
N PHE A 223 -3.96 -7.18 8.82
CA PHE A 223 -3.96 -7.18 7.36
C PHE A 223 -5.38 -7.18 6.79
N MET A 224 -5.57 -6.43 5.69
CA MET A 224 -6.77 -6.58 4.87
C MET A 224 -6.74 -7.89 4.05
N LEU A 225 -7.87 -8.59 4.02
CA LEU A 225 -8.05 -9.81 3.25
C LEU A 225 -8.33 -9.49 1.77
N LYS A 226 -7.33 -9.68 0.93
CA LYS A 226 -7.47 -9.57 -0.53
C LYS A 226 -8.04 -10.86 -1.11
N ILE A 227 -9.19 -10.76 -1.78
CA ILE A 227 -9.79 -11.92 -2.46
C ILE A 227 -8.87 -12.37 -3.58
N SER A 228 -8.52 -13.66 -3.59
CA SER A 228 -7.64 -14.22 -4.62
C SER A 228 -8.30 -14.14 -6.01
N ASN A 229 -7.48 -14.04 -7.06
CA ASN A 229 -7.97 -13.98 -8.43
C ASN A 229 -8.85 -15.18 -8.81
N PHE A 230 -8.59 -16.36 -8.21
CA PHE A 230 -9.42 -17.54 -8.41
C PHE A 230 -10.86 -17.33 -7.89
N TRP A 231 -11.01 -16.92 -6.62
CA TRP A 231 -12.34 -16.65 -6.05
C TRP A 231 -13.04 -15.49 -6.74
N LEU A 232 -12.28 -14.46 -7.16
CA LEU A 232 -12.82 -13.36 -7.95
C LEU A 232 -13.37 -13.85 -9.29
N ALA A 233 -12.68 -14.77 -9.97
CA ALA A 233 -13.15 -15.40 -11.20
C ALA A 233 -14.40 -16.26 -10.98
N VAL A 234 -14.45 -17.03 -9.89
CA VAL A 234 -15.63 -17.83 -9.50
C VAL A 234 -16.84 -16.93 -9.24
N ILE A 235 -16.68 -15.86 -8.45
CA ILE A 235 -17.74 -14.89 -8.17
C ILE A 235 -18.21 -14.22 -9.47
N THR A 236 -17.28 -13.80 -10.32
CA THR A 236 -17.58 -13.17 -11.61
C THR A 236 -18.39 -14.12 -12.49
N PHE A 237 -17.98 -15.38 -12.58
CA PHE A 237 -18.70 -16.42 -13.33
C PHE A 237 -20.13 -16.62 -12.81
N LEU A 238 -20.31 -16.74 -11.49
CA LEU A 238 -21.63 -16.90 -10.89
C LEU A 238 -22.53 -15.70 -11.18
N VAL A 239 -22.02 -14.48 -10.99
CA VAL A 239 -22.77 -13.25 -11.28
C VAL A 239 -23.15 -13.17 -12.76
N MET A 240 -22.23 -13.51 -13.67
CA MET A 240 -22.51 -13.59 -15.11
C MET A 240 -23.58 -14.63 -15.45
N PHE A 241 -23.50 -15.80 -14.84
CA PHE A 241 -24.46 -16.89 -15.02
C PHE A 241 -25.87 -16.47 -14.59
N PHE A 242 -26.01 -15.98 -13.35
CA PHE A 242 -27.31 -15.51 -12.83
C PHE A 242 -27.86 -14.32 -13.61
N SER A 243 -27.00 -13.38 -14.01
CA SER A 243 -27.39 -12.25 -14.88
C SER A 243 -27.95 -12.76 -16.21
N THR A 244 -27.29 -13.75 -16.83
CA THR A 244 -27.74 -14.34 -18.10
C THR A 244 -29.09 -15.04 -17.95
N MET A 245 -29.28 -15.83 -16.89
CA MET A 245 -30.57 -16.46 -16.59
C MET A 245 -31.68 -15.42 -16.42
N PHE A 246 -31.38 -14.32 -15.73
CA PHE A 246 -32.32 -13.22 -15.56
C PHE A 246 -32.67 -12.54 -16.89
N TYR A 247 -31.68 -12.29 -17.76
CA TYR A 247 -31.90 -11.75 -19.10
C TYR A 247 -32.77 -12.67 -19.96
N MET A 248 -32.55 -13.98 -19.89
CA MET A 248 -33.40 -14.98 -20.56
C MET A 248 -34.86 -14.87 -20.10
N LYS A 249 -35.08 -14.76 -18.79
CA LYS A 249 -36.42 -14.63 -18.20
C LYS A 249 -37.13 -13.35 -18.65
N ILE A 250 -36.45 -12.20 -18.61
CA ILE A 250 -37.03 -10.92 -19.07
C ILE A 250 -37.31 -10.95 -20.58
N ASN A 251 -36.39 -11.47 -21.38
CA ASN A 251 -36.55 -11.50 -22.84
C ASN A 251 -37.79 -12.32 -23.26
N ARG A 252 -38.14 -13.37 -22.53
CA ARG A 252 -39.38 -14.13 -22.78
C ARG A 252 -40.62 -13.32 -22.41
N LYS A 253 -40.63 -12.67 -21.25
CA LYS A 253 -41.82 -11.98 -20.72
C LYS A 253 -42.10 -10.64 -21.40
N TYR A 254 -41.07 -9.90 -21.82
CA TYR A 254 -41.21 -8.50 -22.24
C TYR A 254 -40.43 -8.19 -23.53
N LYS A 255 -40.87 -8.71 -24.68
CA LYS A 255 -40.15 -8.58 -25.96
C LYS A 255 -39.83 -7.13 -26.37
N VAL A 256 -40.76 -6.18 -26.20
CA VAL A 256 -40.57 -4.78 -26.60
C VAL A 256 -39.69 -4.01 -25.61
N SER A 257 -39.99 -4.10 -24.32
CA SER A 257 -39.26 -3.36 -23.27
C SER A 257 -37.96 -4.03 -22.79
N TYR A 258 -37.59 -5.20 -23.34
CA TYR A 258 -36.40 -5.96 -22.92
C TYR A 258 -35.13 -5.11 -22.90
N ARG A 259 -34.91 -4.30 -23.95
CA ARG A 259 -33.70 -3.48 -24.09
C ARG A 259 -33.56 -2.50 -22.93
N THR A 260 -34.63 -1.82 -22.57
CA THR A 260 -34.65 -0.84 -21.47
C THR A 260 -34.53 -1.53 -20.12
N ARG A 261 -35.31 -2.58 -19.86
CA ARG A 261 -35.27 -3.32 -18.58
C ARG A 261 -33.91 -3.96 -18.31
N LYS A 262 -33.25 -4.48 -19.36
CA LYS A 262 -31.88 -5.01 -19.27
C LYS A 262 -30.90 -3.92 -18.80
N ARG A 263 -30.93 -2.74 -19.41
CA ARG A 263 -30.03 -1.63 -19.05
C ARG A 263 -30.25 -1.15 -17.61
N ILE A 264 -31.52 -1.05 -17.19
CA ILE A 264 -31.89 -0.70 -15.81
C ILE A 264 -31.33 -1.75 -14.84
N TYR A 265 -31.52 -3.05 -15.12
CA TYR A 265 -30.94 -4.11 -14.30
C TYR A 265 -29.42 -4.01 -14.24
N GLN A 266 -28.74 -3.86 -15.38
CA GLN A 266 -27.28 -3.72 -15.42
C GLN A 266 -26.81 -2.55 -14.54
N PHE A 267 -27.46 -1.39 -14.65
CA PHE A 267 -27.13 -0.22 -13.84
C PHE A 267 -27.32 -0.50 -12.34
N ILE A 268 -28.49 -1.01 -11.93
CA ILE A 268 -28.80 -1.32 -10.53
C ILE A 268 -27.81 -2.35 -9.97
N THR A 269 -27.52 -3.41 -10.71
CA THR A 269 -26.56 -4.44 -10.27
C THR A 269 -25.14 -3.89 -10.18
N CYS A 270 -24.71 -3.01 -11.09
CA CYS A 270 -23.40 -2.37 -10.98
C CYS A 270 -23.30 -1.47 -9.74
N VAL A 271 -24.32 -0.64 -9.49
CA VAL A 271 -24.40 0.19 -8.27
C VAL A 271 -24.39 -0.69 -7.02
N PHE A 272 -25.16 -1.78 -7.02
CA PHE A 272 -25.17 -2.74 -5.91
C PHE A 272 -23.80 -3.37 -5.67
N VAL A 273 -23.12 -3.85 -6.72
CA VAL A 273 -21.77 -4.45 -6.61
C VAL A 273 -20.76 -3.44 -6.07
N LEU A 274 -20.84 -2.17 -6.49
CA LEU A 274 -20.00 -1.09 -5.95
C LEU A 274 -20.27 -0.86 -4.46
N LEU A 275 -21.53 -0.66 -4.06
CA LEU A 275 -21.90 -0.47 -2.65
C LEU A 275 -21.52 -1.67 -1.78
N PHE A 276 -21.72 -2.89 -2.30
CA PHE A 276 -21.33 -4.12 -1.63
C PHE A 276 -19.81 -4.22 -1.47
N SER A 277 -19.02 -3.78 -2.47
CA SER A 277 -17.57 -3.74 -2.36
C SER A 277 -17.10 -2.76 -1.28
N PHE A 278 -17.75 -1.59 -1.13
CA PHE A 278 -17.45 -0.66 -0.04
C PHE A 278 -17.85 -1.21 1.33
N TRP A 279 -18.97 -1.93 1.42
CA TRP A 279 -19.38 -2.59 2.65
C TRP A 279 -18.36 -3.67 3.08
N LEU A 280 -17.89 -4.50 2.14
CA LEU A 280 -16.82 -5.46 2.41
C LEU A 280 -15.50 -4.79 2.82
N PHE A 281 -15.17 -3.66 2.21
CA PHE A 281 -13.97 -2.90 2.56
C PHE A 281 -13.98 -2.44 4.02
N ARG A 282 -15.14 -2.04 4.55
CA ARG A 282 -15.31 -1.71 5.99
C ARG A 282 -15.13 -2.91 6.92
N LEU A 283 -15.22 -4.13 6.38
CA LEU A 283 -14.97 -5.38 7.10
C LEU A 283 -13.56 -5.92 6.82
N ASP A 284 -12.64 -5.06 6.38
CA ASP A 284 -11.26 -5.39 6.02
C ASP A 284 -11.14 -6.42 4.87
N VAL A 285 -12.16 -6.55 4.02
CA VAL A 285 -12.16 -7.44 2.85
C VAL A 285 -12.10 -6.62 1.55
N VAL A 286 -11.05 -6.82 0.77
CA VAL A 286 -10.81 -6.09 -0.47
C VAL A 286 -11.35 -6.88 -1.67
N LEU A 287 -12.48 -6.40 -2.21
CA LEU A 287 -13.09 -6.88 -3.45
C LEU A 287 -12.88 -5.85 -4.57
N LYS A 288 -12.21 -6.22 -5.67
CA LYS A 288 -12.08 -5.38 -6.87
C LYS A 288 -13.34 -5.55 -7.76
N PRO A 289 -14.26 -4.57 -7.83
CA PRO A 289 -15.54 -4.76 -8.51
C PRO A 289 -15.44 -4.71 -10.04
N SER A 290 -14.34 -4.19 -10.58
CA SER A 290 -14.16 -3.93 -12.03
C SER A 290 -14.44 -5.16 -12.89
N LEU A 291 -13.83 -6.31 -12.57
CA LEU A 291 -14.02 -7.55 -13.34
C LEU A 291 -15.48 -8.07 -13.27
N ILE A 292 -16.13 -7.94 -12.11
CA ILE A 292 -17.52 -8.35 -11.93
C ILE A 292 -18.44 -7.46 -12.77
N ILE A 293 -18.23 -6.14 -12.73
CA ILE A 293 -19.00 -5.16 -13.51
C ILE A 293 -18.85 -5.42 -15.01
N VAL A 294 -17.61 -5.60 -15.50
CA VAL A 294 -17.34 -5.97 -16.90
C VAL A 294 -18.05 -7.27 -17.25
N GLY A 295 -17.99 -8.29 -16.39
CA GLY A 295 -18.72 -9.54 -16.56
C GLY A 295 -20.23 -9.35 -16.74
N ILE A 296 -20.87 -8.53 -15.89
CA ILE A 296 -22.32 -8.22 -15.98
C ILE A 296 -22.68 -7.57 -17.33
N ILE A 297 -21.84 -6.65 -17.80
CA ILE A 297 -22.01 -5.97 -19.09
C ILE A 297 -21.90 -6.98 -20.23
N LEU A 298 -20.83 -7.79 -20.23
CA LEU A 298 -20.56 -8.82 -21.23
C LEU A 298 -21.67 -9.87 -21.29
N ALA A 299 -22.11 -10.39 -20.14
CA ALA A 299 -23.22 -11.36 -20.04
C ALA A 299 -24.47 -10.86 -20.79
N GLY A 300 -24.77 -9.57 -20.67
CA GLY A 300 -25.86 -8.95 -21.40
C GLY A 300 -25.68 -8.94 -22.91
N SER A 301 -24.47 -8.69 -23.40
CA SER A 301 -24.15 -8.62 -24.83
C SER A 301 -24.11 -10.01 -25.47
N TYR A 302 -23.51 -10.98 -24.80
CA TYR A 302 -23.39 -12.36 -25.28
C TYR A 302 -24.72 -13.13 -25.29
N PHE A 303 -25.74 -12.70 -24.54
CA PHE A 303 -27.07 -13.29 -24.63
C PHE A 303 -27.61 -13.34 -26.08
N LYS A 304 -27.39 -12.27 -26.88
CA LYS A 304 -27.80 -12.27 -28.30
C LYS A 304 -27.01 -13.30 -29.11
N TYR A 305 -25.70 -13.35 -28.93
CA TYR A 305 -24.83 -14.32 -29.59
C TYR A 305 -25.25 -15.76 -29.25
N TYR A 306 -25.53 -16.05 -27.98
CA TYR A 306 -26.05 -17.34 -27.55
C TYR A 306 -27.37 -17.70 -28.26
N LYS A 307 -28.29 -16.73 -28.42
CA LYS A 307 -29.54 -16.93 -29.19
C LYS A 307 -29.29 -17.23 -30.68
N HIS A 308 -28.32 -16.56 -31.31
CA HIS A 308 -27.95 -16.83 -32.70
C HIS A 308 -27.25 -18.19 -32.86
N LEU A 309 -26.31 -18.50 -31.97
CA LEU A 309 -25.60 -19.78 -31.96
C LEU A 309 -26.55 -20.96 -31.79
N THR A 310 -27.48 -20.88 -30.83
CA THR A 310 -28.49 -21.93 -30.62
C THR A 310 -29.42 -22.11 -31.81
N ARG A 311 -29.77 -21.04 -32.54
CA ARG A 311 -30.52 -21.13 -33.79
C ARG A 311 -29.69 -21.80 -34.89
N TYR A 312 -28.44 -21.35 -35.08
CA TYR A 312 -27.53 -21.90 -36.08
C TYR A 312 -27.26 -23.40 -35.88
N LEU A 313 -27.02 -23.82 -34.63
CA LEU A 313 -26.81 -25.23 -34.30
C LEU A 313 -28.05 -26.07 -34.58
N LYS A 314 -29.27 -25.53 -34.40
CA LYS A 314 -30.52 -26.21 -34.76
C LYS A 314 -30.73 -26.35 -36.26
N THR A 315 -30.34 -25.37 -37.06
CA THR A 315 -30.47 -25.45 -38.52
C THR A 315 -29.42 -26.35 -39.15
N LYS A 316 -28.21 -26.43 -38.58
CA LYS A 316 -27.10 -27.21 -39.15
C LYS A 316 -26.97 -28.64 -38.60
N SER A 317 -27.43 -28.88 -37.37
CA SER A 317 -27.44 -30.22 -36.77
C SER A 317 -28.85 -30.77 -36.78
N ASN A 318 -29.07 -31.90 -37.46
CA ASN A 318 -30.34 -32.67 -37.43
C ASN A 318 -30.69 -33.21 -36.01
N ARG A 319 -29.92 -32.86 -34.96
CA ARG A 319 -30.21 -33.20 -33.57
C ARG A 319 -31.10 -32.13 -32.94
N LYS A 320 -32.26 -32.55 -32.42
CA LYS A 320 -33.20 -31.74 -31.64
C LYS A 320 -32.56 -31.26 -30.32
N TRP A 321 -31.74 -30.22 -30.38
CA TRP A 321 -31.16 -29.59 -29.19
C TRP A 321 -32.28 -28.89 -28.40
N LYS A 322 -32.70 -29.53 -27.29
CA LYS A 322 -33.68 -28.96 -26.35
C LYS A 322 -33.08 -27.69 -25.76
N THR A 323 -33.64 -26.56 -26.17
CA THR A 323 -33.23 -25.23 -25.71
C THR A 323 -34.43 -24.55 -25.14
N TYR A 324 -34.25 -23.93 -23.98
CA TYR A 324 -35.33 -23.21 -23.32
C TYR A 324 -35.65 -21.87 -24.03
N LEU A 325 -34.84 -21.44 -24.99
CA LEU A 325 -35.12 -20.25 -25.81
C LEU A 325 -36.17 -20.57 -26.89
N LYS A 326 -37.44 -20.23 -26.63
CA LYS A 326 -38.47 -20.00 -27.65
C LYS A 326 -38.50 -18.52 -28.03
#